data_AF-A0A7S4GFG4-F1
#
_entry.id   AF-A0A7S4GFG4-F1
#
_cell.length_a   1.000
_cell.length_b   1.000
_cell.length_c   1.000
_cell.angle_alpha   90.00
_cell.angle_beta   90.00
_cell.angle_gamma   90.00
#
_symmetry.space_group_name_H-M   'P 1'
#
loop_
_entity.id
_entity.type
_entity.pdbx_description
1 polymer ?
#
loop_
_entity_poly.entity_id
_entity_poly.type
_entity_poly.pdbx_seq_one_letter_code
_entity_poly.pdbx_strand_id
1 'polypeptide(L)'
;AGRGGAASVVVESPTETPATASGVDTEDAGPCPMKFASRLNSMKDRPDLWDGGTDVMGMVARQGTIQGLDLVDFNYPQHLDKCGVAEVRTALSDAGLGAGAICMRYPKAFRLGAFTNPDPQLRREAE
;
A
#
# COMPACT_ATOMS: atom_id res chain seq x y z
N ALA A 1 -49.83 50.66 -31.91
CA ALA A 1 -49.01 50.78 -30.70
C ALA A 1 -49.46 49.71 -29.73
N GLY A 2 -48.71 48.71 -29.29
CA GLY A 2 -47.29 48.37 -29.36
C GLY A 2 -47.13 47.31 -28.27
N ARG A 3 -47.20 46.03 -28.65
CA ARG A 3 -47.12 44.88 -27.72
C ARG A 3 -45.66 44.70 -27.30
N GLY A 4 -45.34 44.97 -26.04
CA GLY A 4 -44.06 44.60 -25.42
C GLY A 4 -44.13 43.15 -24.94
N GLY A 5 -43.61 42.23 -25.74
CA GLY A 5 -43.32 40.86 -25.33
C GLY A 5 -41.89 40.77 -24.82
N ALA A 6 -41.70 40.34 -23.58
CA ALA A 6 -40.38 40.00 -23.05
C ALA A 6 -39.90 38.71 -23.72
N ALA A 7 -38.82 38.79 -24.49
CA ALA A 7 -38.12 37.62 -25.00
C ALA A 7 -37.21 37.08 -23.90
N SER A 8 -37.54 35.91 -23.35
CA SER A 8 -36.66 35.15 -22.48
C SER A 8 -35.56 34.53 -23.33
N VAL A 9 -34.31 34.93 -23.11
CA VAL A 9 -33.14 34.28 -23.71
C VAL A 9 -32.91 32.98 -22.94
N VAL A 10 -33.24 31.84 -23.56
CA VAL A 10 -32.81 30.53 -23.09
C VAL A 10 -31.37 30.36 -23.55
N VAL A 11 -30.43 30.39 -22.61
CA VAL A 11 -29.05 29.96 -22.87
C VAL A 11 -29.07 28.44 -22.80
N GLU A 12 -29.02 27.77 -23.95
CA GLU A 12 -28.80 26.32 -23.99
C GLU A 12 -27.37 26.02 -23.55
N SER A 13 -27.24 25.30 -22.44
CA SER A 13 -25.98 24.69 -22.01
C SER A 13 -25.60 23.59 -23.01
N PRO A 14 -24.34 23.50 -23.47
CA PRO A 14 -23.93 22.42 -24.36
C PRO A 14 -24.04 21.09 -23.60
N THR A 15 -24.83 20.17 -24.15
CA THR A 15 -24.92 18.79 -23.69
C THR A 15 -23.56 18.14 -23.92
N GLU A 16 -22.78 17.93 -22.84
CA GLU A 16 -21.62 17.06 -22.90
C GLU A 16 -22.09 15.65 -23.31
N THR A 17 -21.61 15.21 -24.47
CA THR A 17 -21.69 13.81 -24.87
C THR A 17 -20.83 13.02 -23.88
N PRO A 18 -21.33 11.96 -23.22
CA PRO A 18 -20.46 11.15 -22.39
C PRO A 18 -19.42 10.52 -23.31
N ALA A 19 -18.15 10.89 -23.10
CA ALA A 19 -17.05 10.16 -23.68
C ALA A 19 -17.16 8.73 -23.18
N THR A 20 -17.52 7.81 -24.08
CA THR A 20 -17.30 6.39 -23.89
C THR A 20 -15.83 6.25 -23.58
N ALA A 21 -15.49 5.99 -22.32
CA ALA A 21 -14.19 5.45 -21.97
C ALA A 21 -14.12 4.11 -22.72
N SER A 22 -13.52 4.15 -23.91
CA SER A 22 -13.08 2.97 -24.63
C SER A 22 -12.35 2.12 -23.61
N GLY A 23 -12.83 0.88 -23.46
CA GLY A 23 -12.30 -0.06 -22.49
C GLY A 23 -10.78 -0.01 -22.53
N VAL A 24 -10.17 0.15 -21.36
CA VAL A 24 -8.78 -0.23 -21.22
C VAL A 24 -8.78 -1.70 -21.58
N ASP A 25 -8.21 -2.02 -22.73
CA ASP A 25 -8.00 -3.37 -23.17
C ASP A 25 -7.32 -4.11 -22.00
N THR A 26 -8.08 -4.99 -21.33
CA THR A 26 -7.50 -6.03 -20.50
C THR A 26 -6.88 -7.04 -21.46
N GLU A 27 -5.87 -6.60 -22.20
CA GLU A 27 -4.92 -7.50 -22.81
C GLU A 27 -4.28 -8.24 -21.64
N ASP A 28 -4.48 -9.56 -21.64
CA ASP A 28 -3.75 -10.53 -20.85
C ASP A 28 -2.26 -10.40 -21.19
N ALA A 29 -1.63 -9.37 -20.63
CA ALA A 29 -0.20 -9.26 -20.58
C ALA A 29 0.25 -10.45 -19.73
N GLY A 30 0.67 -11.51 -20.41
CA GLY A 30 1.29 -12.67 -19.79
C GLY A 30 2.29 -12.24 -18.70
N PRO A 31 2.57 -13.10 -17.71
CA PRO A 31 3.02 -12.72 -16.37
C PRO A 31 3.97 -11.54 -16.41
N CYS A 32 3.51 -10.39 -15.89
CA CYS A 32 4.34 -9.20 -15.78
C CYS A 32 5.66 -9.61 -15.11
N PRO A 33 6.83 -9.41 -15.76
CA PRO A 33 8.09 -9.91 -15.22
C PRO A 33 8.49 -9.20 -13.92
N MET A 34 7.84 -8.08 -13.61
CA MET A 34 8.10 -7.27 -12.43
C MET A 34 7.27 -7.77 -11.26
N LYS A 35 7.92 -7.91 -10.10
CA LYS A 35 7.24 -8.15 -8.84
C LYS A 35 7.04 -6.84 -8.10
N PHE A 36 5.84 -6.61 -7.59
CA PHE A 36 5.52 -5.42 -6.80
C PHE A 36 5.51 -5.74 -5.31
N ALA A 37 6.08 -4.83 -4.52
CA ALA A 37 6.20 -4.96 -3.07
C ALA A 37 5.58 -3.76 -2.35
N SER A 38 5.07 -3.98 -1.14
CA SER A 38 4.64 -2.91 -0.24
C SER A 38 4.98 -3.23 1.20
N ARG A 39 5.23 -2.19 1.99
CA ARG A 39 5.48 -2.34 3.43
C ARG A 39 4.20 -2.68 4.17
N LEU A 40 4.31 -3.64 5.08
CA LEU A 40 3.19 -4.08 5.92
C LEU A 40 2.59 -2.95 6.79
N ASN A 41 3.34 -1.88 7.06
CA ASN A 41 2.82 -0.72 7.80
C ASN A 41 1.58 -0.09 7.17
N SER A 42 1.43 -0.17 5.84
CA SER A 42 0.29 0.38 5.12
C SER A 42 -1.04 -0.23 5.57
N MET A 43 -1.02 -1.46 6.11
CA MET A 43 -2.22 -2.18 6.53
C MET A 43 -2.75 -1.77 7.92
N LYS A 44 -2.06 -0.86 8.62
CA LYS A 44 -2.47 -0.35 9.93
C LYS A 44 -3.56 0.70 9.85
N ASP A 45 -3.68 1.36 8.70
CA ASP A 45 -4.63 2.45 8.52
C ASP A 45 -6.04 1.92 8.29
N ARG A 46 -7.05 2.65 8.77
CA ARG A 46 -8.48 2.30 8.60
C ARG A 46 -8.80 0.83 8.99
N PRO A 47 -8.54 0.42 10.26
CA PRO A 47 -8.87 -0.92 10.72
C PRO A 47 -10.39 -1.18 10.71
N ASP A 48 -11.21 -0.13 10.70
CA ASP A 48 -12.67 -0.18 10.53
C ASP A 48 -13.12 -0.80 9.19
N LEU A 49 -12.22 -0.92 8.22
CA LEU A 49 -12.48 -1.53 6.91
C LEU A 49 -11.94 -2.98 6.80
N TRP A 50 -11.52 -3.59 7.91
CA TRP A 50 -10.88 -4.91 7.90
C TRP A 50 -11.21 -5.74 9.13
N ASP A 51 -11.82 -6.91 8.91
CA ASP A 51 -12.24 -7.82 9.99
C ASP A 51 -11.20 -8.92 10.31
N GLY A 52 -10.17 -9.09 9.47
CA GLY A 52 -9.18 -10.16 9.61
C GLY A 52 -8.08 -9.91 10.63
N GLY A 53 -8.23 -8.93 11.52
CA GLY A 53 -7.28 -8.61 12.59
C GLY A 53 -6.18 -7.61 12.19
N THR A 54 -5.62 -6.94 13.20
CA THR A 54 -4.56 -5.91 13.06
C THR A 54 -3.19 -6.40 13.51
N ASP A 55 -3.05 -7.69 13.81
CA ASP A 55 -1.78 -8.33 14.07
C ASP A 55 -1.03 -8.60 12.75
N VAL A 56 0.15 -9.21 12.83
CA VAL A 56 1.02 -9.40 11.65
C VAL A 56 0.35 -10.28 10.60
N MET A 57 -0.31 -11.36 11.02
CA MET A 57 -0.96 -12.29 10.11
C MET A 57 -2.22 -11.70 9.51
N GLY A 58 -3.02 -10.99 10.30
CA GLY A 58 -4.18 -10.25 9.81
C GLY A 58 -3.82 -9.15 8.83
N MET A 59 -2.72 -8.43 9.07
CA MET A 59 -2.20 -7.44 8.13
C MET A 59 -1.66 -8.09 6.84
N VAL A 60 -1.01 -9.27 6.92
CA VAL A 60 -0.57 -10.01 5.72
C VAL A 60 -1.78 -10.46 4.89
N ALA A 61 -2.81 -11.00 5.55
CA ALA A 61 -4.06 -11.37 4.90
C ALA A 61 -4.74 -10.15 4.25
N ARG A 62 -4.76 -9.00 4.91
CA ARG A 62 -5.27 -7.74 4.34
C ARG A 62 -4.49 -7.35 3.09
N GLN A 63 -3.17 -7.43 3.15
CA GLN A 63 -2.29 -7.06 2.04
C GLN A 63 -2.46 -7.99 0.83
N GLY A 64 -2.80 -9.26 1.05
CA GLY A 64 -3.12 -10.24 0.00
C GLY A 64 -4.37 -9.91 -0.81
N THR A 65 -5.23 -9.00 -0.33
CA THR A 65 -6.40 -8.52 -1.08
C THR A 65 -6.06 -7.53 -2.20
N ILE A 66 -4.80 -7.05 -2.25
CA ILE A 66 -4.35 -6.04 -3.21
C ILE A 66 -4.01 -6.73 -4.54
N GLN A 67 -4.74 -6.36 -5.60
CA GLN A 67 -4.49 -6.88 -6.94
C GLN A 67 -3.12 -6.44 -7.46
N GLY A 68 -2.36 -7.38 -8.02
CA GLY A 68 -1.04 -7.13 -8.62
C GLY A 68 0.10 -6.97 -7.62
N LEU A 69 -0.10 -7.32 -6.34
CA LEU A 69 0.95 -7.30 -5.34
C LEU A 69 1.55 -8.71 -5.15
N ASP A 70 2.88 -8.81 -5.16
CA ASP A 70 3.59 -10.08 -5.08
C ASP A 70 4.32 -10.26 -3.75
N LEU A 71 4.80 -9.17 -3.15
CA LEU A 71 5.77 -9.20 -2.06
C LEU A 71 5.38 -8.29 -0.87
N VAL A 72 5.74 -8.73 0.33
CA VAL A 72 5.60 -7.97 1.58
C VAL A 72 6.96 -7.59 2.13
N ASP A 73 7.14 -6.31 2.42
CA ASP A 73 8.29 -5.80 3.15
C ASP A 73 7.97 -5.68 4.64
N PHE A 74 8.78 -6.34 5.47
CA PHE A 74 8.64 -6.34 6.92
C PHE A 74 9.60 -5.36 7.57
N ASN A 75 9.25 -4.85 8.76
CA ASN A 75 10.20 -4.15 9.62
C ASN A 75 10.64 -5.09 10.74
N TYR A 76 11.94 -5.19 11.00
CA TYR A 76 12.48 -5.84 12.19
C TYR A 76 13.00 -4.78 13.18
N PRO A 77 12.71 -4.88 14.50
CA PRO A 77 11.95 -5.95 15.17
C PRO A 77 10.43 -5.82 15.07
N GLN A 78 9.90 -4.65 14.66
CA GLN A 78 8.49 -4.27 14.80
C GLN A 78 7.45 -5.34 14.39
N HIS A 79 7.67 -6.07 13.30
CA HIS A 79 6.71 -7.06 12.79
C HIS A 79 7.10 -8.51 13.10
N LEU A 80 8.37 -8.79 13.42
CA LEU A 80 8.88 -10.16 13.37
C LEU A 80 9.44 -10.67 14.70
N ASP A 81 9.74 -9.79 15.67
CA ASP A 81 10.31 -10.17 16.97
C ASP A 81 9.48 -11.22 17.74
N LYS A 82 8.16 -11.15 17.60
CA LYS A 82 7.22 -12.06 18.29
C LYS A 82 6.63 -13.14 17.40
N CYS A 83 7.06 -13.24 16.14
CA CYS A 83 6.47 -14.15 15.17
C CYS A 83 7.41 -15.33 14.88
N GLY A 84 6.83 -16.53 14.76
CA GLY A 84 7.58 -17.69 14.29
C GLY A 84 7.82 -17.60 12.78
N VAL A 85 9.01 -18.00 12.32
CA VAL A 85 9.32 -18.03 10.87
C VAL A 85 8.32 -18.91 10.10
N ALA A 86 7.93 -20.06 10.65
CA ALA A 86 6.96 -20.96 10.04
C ALA A 86 5.56 -20.32 9.94
N GLU A 87 5.14 -19.62 10.98
CA GLU A 87 3.86 -18.91 11.04
C GLU A 87 3.78 -17.82 9.97
N VAL A 88 4.81 -16.98 9.87
CA VAL A 88 4.90 -15.93 8.83
C VAL A 88 4.88 -16.54 7.43
N ARG A 89 5.59 -17.67 7.23
CA ARG A 89 5.62 -18.37 5.95
C ARG A 89 4.25 -18.89 5.55
N THR A 90 3.51 -19.48 6.49
CA THR A 90 2.15 -19.95 6.25
C THR A 90 1.23 -18.78 5.89
N ALA A 91 1.23 -17.69 6.66
CA ALA A 91 0.39 -16.53 6.37
C ALA A 91 0.69 -15.90 5.00
N LEU A 92 1.96 -15.82 4.60
CA LEU A 92 2.34 -15.36 3.26
C LEU A 92 1.82 -16.29 2.16
N SER A 93 1.97 -17.61 2.34
CA SER A 93 1.47 -18.60 1.39
C SER A 93 -0.05 -18.55 1.25
N ASP A 94 -0.77 -18.44 2.36
CA ASP A 94 -2.24 -18.37 2.38
C ASP A 94 -2.76 -17.09 1.71
N ALA A 95 -1.99 -15.99 1.80
CA ALA A 95 -2.28 -14.73 1.15
C ALA A 95 -1.82 -14.65 -0.32
N GLY A 96 -1.14 -15.67 -0.84
CA GLY A 96 -0.56 -15.64 -2.19
C GLY A 96 0.62 -14.68 -2.37
N LEU A 97 1.30 -14.32 -1.27
CA LEU A 97 2.39 -13.35 -1.23
C LEU A 97 3.73 -14.00 -0.89
N GLY A 98 4.83 -13.35 -1.30
CA GLY A 98 6.19 -13.66 -0.87
C GLY A 98 6.75 -12.64 0.10
N ALA A 99 7.89 -12.96 0.74
CA ALA A 99 8.68 -11.96 1.47
C ALA A 99 9.58 -11.20 0.50
N GLY A 100 9.54 -9.87 0.55
CA GLY A 100 10.41 -8.97 -0.23
C GLY A 100 11.68 -8.63 0.56
N ALA A 101 11.59 -7.60 1.40
CA ALA A 101 12.69 -7.12 2.22
C ALA A 101 12.40 -7.19 3.73
N ILE A 102 13.48 -7.27 4.52
CA ILE A 102 13.45 -7.04 5.97
C ILE A 102 14.14 -5.69 6.23
N CYS A 103 13.34 -4.69 6.58
CA CYS A 103 13.77 -3.34 6.90
C CYS A 103 14.16 -3.23 8.38
N MET A 104 15.45 -3.03 8.67
CA MET A 104 15.93 -2.82 10.03
C MET A 104 15.42 -1.49 10.61
N ARG A 105 14.95 -1.52 11.85
CA ARG A 105 14.55 -0.35 12.63
C ARG A 105 15.49 -0.21 13.82
N TYR A 106 16.30 0.85 13.80
CA TYR A 106 17.18 1.14 14.92
C TYR A 106 16.41 1.77 16.10
N PRO A 107 16.78 1.43 17.35
CA PRO A 107 16.28 2.09 18.55
C PRO A 107 16.47 3.61 18.55
N LYS A 108 15.73 4.32 19.40
CA LYS A 108 15.79 5.79 19.54
C LYS A 108 17.18 6.34 19.89
N ALA A 109 18.07 5.51 20.46
CA ALA A 109 19.47 5.85 20.69
C ALA A 109 20.19 6.26 19.40
N PHE A 110 19.81 5.67 18.26
CA PHE A 110 20.40 5.91 16.95
C PHE A 110 19.76 7.07 16.16
N ARG A 111 19.03 7.98 16.82
CA ARG A 111 18.34 9.08 16.10
C ARG A 111 19.29 9.99 15.30
N LEU A 112 20.57 10.04 15.68
CA LEU A 112 21.62 10.83 15.03
C LEU A 112 22.37 10.03 13.94
N GLY A 113 21.85 8.87 13.55
CA GLY A 113 22.50 7.92 12.64
C GLY A 113 22.82 6.61 13.35
N ALA A 114 22.81 5.52 12.59
CA ALA A 114 23.25 4.21 13.05
C ALA A 114 24.76 4.07 12.78
N PHE A 115 25.11 3.56 11.62
CA PHE A 115 26.49 3.49 11.12
C PHE A 115 27.20 4.84 10.98
N THR A 116 26.46 5.94 11.01
CA THR A 116 26.99 7.31 10.89
C THR A 116 26.85 8.12 12.18
N ASN A 117 26.50 7.48 13.30
CA ASN A 117 26.36 8.19 14.58
C ASN A 117 27.67 8.91 14.96
N PRO A 118 27.63 10.14 15.51
CA PRO A 118 28.84 10.78 16.05
C PRO A 118 29.52 9.95 17.14
N ASP A 119 28.75 9.18 17.93
CA ASP A 119 29.30 8.31 18.97
C ASP A 119 29.88 7.00 18.36
N PRO A 120 31.19 6.74 18.53
CA PRO A 120 31.82 5.50 18.03
C PRO A 120 31.33 4.23 18.71
N GLN A 121 30.82 4.28 19.95
CA GLN A 121 30.24 3.12 20.61
C GLN A 121 28.94 2.73 19.94
N LEU A 122 28.05 3.70 19.70
CA LEU A 122 26.79 3.44 19.01
C LEU A 122 27.04 2.90 17.59
N ARG A 123 27.99 3.44 16.82
CA ARG A 123 28.29 2.87 15.49
C ARG A 123 28.60 1.36 15.55
N ARG A 124 29.39 0.92 16.53
CA ARG A 124 29.71 -0.50 16.73
C ARG A 124 28.51 -1.34 17.16
N GLU A 125 27.58 -0.76 17.92
CA GLU A 125 26.33 -1.44 18.29
C GLU A 125 25.36 -1.59 17.11
N ALA A 126 25.55 -0.84 16.02
CA ALA A 126 24.71 -0.93 14.83
C ALA A 126 25.16 -1.99 13.81
N GLU A 127 26.40 -2.47 13.92
CA GLU A 127 27.04 -3.53 13.10
C GLU A 127 26.49 -4.92 13.43
#